data_AF-A0A4Y2GPL3-F1
#
_entry.id   AF-A0A4Y2GPL3-F1
#
_cell.length_a   1.000
_cell.length_b   1.000
_cell.length_c   1.000
_cell.angle_alpha   90.00
_cell.angle_beta   90.00
_cell.angle_gamma   90.00
#
_symmetry.space_group_name_H-M   'P 1'
#
loop_
_entity.id
_entity.type
_entity.pdbx_description
1 polymer ?
#
loop_
_entity_poly.entity_id
_entity_poly.type
_entity_poly.pdbx_seq_one_letter_code
_entity_poly.pdbx_strand_id
1 'polypeptide(L)'
;MLDLATKTPLKCLDEWFQKYGKIVGFYLGTRPCVLIKDVDLLKRIQVTDFHNFMNRPISLERKSGKNADKKNIPVSKNLQLLRDKKWKEIRSIITPFFSTSKIKQMVPIMNTTIDSFMSKVENKCEAGEEFDIYPMYEGLTIDIIAWTAFGIQTDSQNNPNDILLRTNNILFSEEITSPVYVLAMDMFLFLYRFHLLNSPSCSCGQVGCILTKVFHLKKPT
;
A
#
# COMPACT_ATOMS: atom_id res chain seq x y z
N MET A 1 -10.17 -17.59 5.52
CA MET A 1 -8.72 -17.52 5.24
C MET A 1 -8.32 -18.40 4.06
N LEU A 2 -8.78 -19.65 3.97
CA LEU A 2 -8.50 -20.51 2.81
C LEU A 2 -8.91 -19.88 1.46
N ASP A 3 -10.05 -19.17 1.43
CA ASP A 3 -10.53 -18.49 0.23
C ASP A 3 -9.59 -17.37 -0.26
N LEU A 4 -8.90 -16.68 0.65
CA LEU A 4 -7.91 -15.63 0.30
C LEU A 4 -6.61 -16.21 -0.25
N ALA A 5 -6.30 -17.47 0.08
CA ALA A 5 -5.11 -18.17 -0.38
C ALA A 5 -5.32 -18.90 -1.72
N THR A 6 -6.58 -19.17 -2.08
CA THR A 6 -6.95 -19.99 -3.25
C THR A 6 -7.55 -19.18 -4.39
N LYS A 7 -8.11 -17.99 -4.11
CA LYS A 7 -8.71 -17.10 -5.10
C LYS A 7 -7.96 -15.78 -5.14
N THR A 8 -7.99 -15.10 -6.30
CA THR A 8 -7.55 -13.71 -6.39
C THR A 8 -8.27 -12.86 -5.34
N PRO A 9 -7.58 -11.97 -4.60
CA PRO A 9 -8.17 -11.20 -3.51
C PRO A 9 -9.45 -10.46 -3.92
N LEU A 10 -9.47 -9.85 -5.11
CA LEU A 10 -10.63 -9.11 -5.62
C LEU A 10 -11.89 -9.98 -5.73
N LYS A 11 -11.77 -11.17 -6.33
CA LYS A 11 -12.90 -12.10 -6.49
C LYS A 11 -13.42 -12.58 -5.14
N CYS A 12 -12.51 -12.87 -4.21
CA CYS A 12 -12.86 -13.27 -2.85
C CYS A 12 -13.65 -12.17 -2.12
N LEU A 13 -13.21 -10.92 -2.23
CA LEU A 13 -13.89 -9.77 -1.63
C LEU A 13 -15.30 -9.58 -2.19
N ASP A 14 -15.48 -9.68 -3.52
CA ASP A 14 -16.79 -9.53 -4.14
C ASP A 14 -17.79 -10.61 -3.72
N GLU A 15 -17.36 -11.87 -3.67
CA GLU A 15 -18.19 -12.98 -3.17
C GLU A 15 -18.61 -12.75 -1.71
N TRP A 16 -17.71 -12.25 -0.86
CA TRP A 16 -18.04 -11.95 0.54
C TRP A 16 -19.02 -10.79 0.66
N PHE A 17 -18.90 -9.74 -0.16
CA PHE A 17 -19.88 -8.66 -0.16
C PHE A 17 -21.26 -9.10 -0.65
N GLN A 18 -21.31 -10.02 -1.63
CA GLN A 18 -22.58 -10.61 -2.08
C GLN A 18 -23.22 -11.48 -0.99
N LYS A 19 -22.42 -12.26 -0.25
CA LYS A 19 -22.92 -13.21 0.75
C LYS A 19 -23.31 -12.56 2.08
N TYR A 20 -22.50 -11.63 2.57
CA TYR A 20 -22.62 -11.06 3.93
C TYR A 20 -23.07 -9.60 3.94
N GLY A 21 -23.23 -8.98 2.75
CA GLY A 21 -23.67 -7.60 2.59
C GLY A 21 -22.51 -6.60 2.61
N LYS A 22 -22.84 -5.31 2.76
CA LYS A 22 -21.89 -4.19 2.54
C LYS A 22 -20.78 -4.06 3.60
N ILE A 23 -20.91 -4.71 4.76
CA ILE A 23 -19.94 -4.65 5.86
C ILE A 23 -19.65 -6.08 6.29
N VAL A 24 -18.38 -6.50 6.20
CA VAL A 24 -17.97 -7.88 6.49
C VAL A 24 -16.81 -7.87 7.48
N GLY A 25 -17.00 -8.50 8.63
CA GLY A 25 -15.92 -8.76 9.59
C GLY A 25 -15.28 -10.12 9.32
N PHE A 26 -13.95 -10.17 9.28
CA PHE A 26 -13.21 -11.43 9.16
C PHE A 26 -11.93 -11.39 9.99
N TYR A 27 -11.31 -12.54 10.21
CA TYR A 27 -10.03 -12.63 10.92
C TYR A 27 -8.93 -13.05 9.94
N LEU A 28 -7.82 -12.30 9.95
CA LEU A 28 -6.57 -12.68 9.32
C LEU A 28 -5.61 -13.14 10.43
N GLY A 29 -5.49 -14.45 10.59
CA GLY A 29 -4.86 -15.05 11.76
C GLY A 29 -5.55 -14.59 13.05
N THR A 30 -4.80 -13.89 13.90
CA THR A 30 -5.31 -13.32 15.17
C THR A 30 -5.83 -11.88 15.05
N ARG A 31 -5.74 -11.29 13.85
CA ARG A 31 -6.06 -9.88 13.64
C ARG A 31 -7.50 -9.74 13.13
N PRO A 32 -8.38 -9.02 13.85
CA PRO A 32 -9.69 -8.69 13.32
C PRO A 32 -9.54 -7.67 12.18
N CYS A 33 -10.23 -7.93 11.07
CA CYS A 33 -10.28 -7.10 9.89
C CYS A 33 -11.75 -6.81 9.53
N VAL A 34 -12.01 -5.60 9.01
CA VAL A 34 -13.35 -5.19 8.59
C VAL A 34 -13.27 -4.69 7.16
N LEU A 35 -14.12 -5.24 6.30
CA LEU A 35 -14.32 -4.82 4.92
C LEU A 35 -15.56 -3.95 4.84
N ILE A 36 -15.46 -2.85 4.10
CA ILE A 36 -16.50 -1.83 4.01
C ILE A 36 -16.69 -1.46 2.54
N LYS A 37 -17.90 -1.68 2.02
CA LYS A 37 -18.35 -1.26 0.68
C LYS A 37 -19.41 -0.15 0.74
N ASP A 38 -19.72 0.32 1.95
CA ASP A 38 -20.69 1.40 2.18
C ASP A 38 -20.01 2.78 2.06
N VAL A 39 -20.46 3.60 1.10
CA VAL A 39 -19.87 4.91 0.78
C VAL A 39 -20.00 5.90 1.93
N ASP A 40 -21.12 5.89 2.66
CA ASP A 40 -21.35 6.83 3.77
C ASP A 40 -20.41 6.52 4.93
N LEU A 41 -20.24 5.23 5.22
CA LEU A 41 -19.29 4.78 6.23
C LEU A 41 -17.83 5.02 5.81
N LEU A 42 -17.50 4.82 4.53
CA LEU A 42 -16.18 5.14 4.00
C LEU A 42 -15.87 6.64 4.11
N LYS A 43 -16.82 7.51 3.77
CA LYS A 43 -16.68 8.96 3.93
C LYS A 43 -16.45 9.33 5.39
N ARG A 44 -17.20 8.71 6.31
CA ARG A 44 -17.01 8.92 7.74
C ARG A 44 -15.62 8.49 8.20
N ILE A 45 -15.13 7.33 7.80
CA ILE A 45 -13.82 6.80 8.21
C ILE A 45 -12.65 7.57 7.58
N GLN A 46 -12.73 7.90 6.28
CA GLN A 46 -11.62 8.48 5.54
C GLN A 46 -11.57 10.01 5.60
N VAL A 47 -12.69 10.67 5.94
CA VAL A 47 -12.80 12.14 5.97
C VAL A 47 -13.17 12.64 7.36
N THR A 48 -14.39 12.36 7.83
CA THR A 48 -14.94 12.95 9.06
C THR A 48 -14.15 12.56 10.31
N ASP A 49 -13.94 11.26 10.49
CA ASP A 49 -13.30 10.65 11.64
C ASP A 49 -11.87 10.18 11.33
N PHE A 50 -11.23 10.73 10.28
CA PHE A 50 -9.91 10.31 9.79
C PHE A 50 -8.84 10.30 10.90
N HIS A 51 -8.93 11.23 11.86
CA HIS A 51 -8.01 11.29 12.99
C HIS A 51 -7.99 10.01 13.84
N ASN A 52 -9.06 9.22 13.85
CA ASN A 52 -9.14 7.91 14.51
C ASN A 52 -8.55 6.77 13.67
N PHE A 53 -8.48 6.94 12.34
CA PHE A 53 -8.12 5.89 11.37
C PHE A 53 -6.87 6.23 10.54
N MET A 54 -6.04 7.16 11.03
CA MET A 54 -4.88 7.70 10.31
C MET A 54 -3.82 6.65 9.97
N ASN A 55 -3.63 5.68 10.86
CA ASN A 55 -2.54 4.72 10.77
C ASN A 55 -2.91 3.55 9.85
N ARG A 56 -2.03 3.26 8.88
CA ARG A 56 -2.21 2.11 7.98
C ARG A 56 -1.72 0.82 8.65
N PRO A 57 -2.37 -0.33 8.37
CA PRO A 57 -1.87 -1.61 8.83
C PRO A 57 -0.52 -1.87 8.17
N ILE A 58 0.47 -2.27 8.97
CA ILE A 58 1.73 -2.78 8.43
C ILE A 58 1.38 -4.12 7.81
N SER A 59 1.45 -4.22 6.48
CA SER A 59 1.33 -5.48 5.75
C SER A 59 2.26 -6.52 6.40
N LEU A 60 1.85 -7.77 6.37
CA LEU A 60 2.43 -8.89 7.13
C LEU A 60 3.93 -9.15 6.89
N GLU A 61 4.62 -8.37 6.07
CA GLU A 61 6.02 -8.56 5.69
C GLU A 61 6.99 -7.50 6.23
N ARG A 62 6.52 -6.44 6.89
CA ARG A 62 7.43 -5.37 7.38
C ARG A 62 7.47 -5.21 8.89
N LYS A 63 7.13 -6.27 9.62
CA LYS A 63 7.60 -6.40 11.01
C LYS A 63 9.05 -6.86 10.99
N SER A 64 9.96 -5.94 10.69
CA SER A 64 11.21 -5.93 11.46
C SER A 64 10.76 -5.91 12.92
N GLY A 65 11.18 -6.91 13.69
CA GLY A 65 10.65 -7.18 15.02
C GLY A 65 10.76 -5.99 15.96
N LYS A 66 10.48 -6.19 17.25
CA LYS A 66 10.69 -5.18 18.31
C LYS A 66 12.13 -4.61 18.42
N ASN A 67 13.02 -5.00 17.51
CA ASN A 67 14.38 -4.50 17.28
C ASN A 67 14.51 -3.65 15.99
N ALA A 68 13.41 -3.13 15.42
CA ALA A 68 13.43 -2.30 14.21
C ALA A 68 14.17 -0.96 14.38
N ASP A 69 14.51 -0.58 15.60
CA ASP A 69 15.40 0.55 15.88
C ASP A 69 16.87 0.27 15.50
N LYS A 70 17.25 -0.99 15.21
CA LYS A 70 18.65 -1.39 14.96
C LYS A 70 19.02 -1.74 13.52
N LYS A 71 18.09 -1.71 12.56
CA LYS A 71 18.48 -1.79 11.13
C LYS A 71 17.90 -0.59 10.41
N ASN A 72 18.81 0.32 10.04
CA ASN A 72 18.60 1.45 9.13
C ASN A 72 18.14 0.95 7.74
N ILE A 73 16.93 0.39 7.65
CA ILE A 73 16.31 0.07 6.38
C ILE A 73 15.53 1.33 5.96
N PRO A 74 15.97 2.12 4.97
CA PRO A 74 15.39 3.43 4.66
C PRO A 74 13.88 3.38 4.41
N VAL A 75 13.40 2.28 3.83
CA VAL A 75 11.97 2.06 3.55
C VAL A 75 11.10 1.96 4.80
N SER A 76 11.64 1.70 6.01
CA SER A 76 10.83 1.67 7.25
C SER A 76 10.35 3.07 7.68
N LYS A 77 10.95 4.12 7.11
CA LYS A 77 10.60 5.53 7.33
C LYS A 77 9.76 6.13 6.21
N ASN A 78 9.20 5.30 5.31
CA ASN A 78 8.32 5.80 4.26
C ASN A 78 7.05 6.45 4.86
N LEU A 79 6.46 7.43 4.15
CA LEU A 79 5.29 8.16 4.64
C LEU A 79 4.10 7.24 4.94
N GLN A 80 3.97 6.10 4.25
CA GLN A 80 2.85 5.17 4.44
C GLN A 80 2.92 4.39 5.76
N LEU A 81 4.12 4.20 6.31
CA LEU A 81 4.37 3.45 7.54
C LEU A 81 4.55 4.35 8.78
N LEU A 82 4.76 5.65 8.58
CA LEU A 82 4.78 6.61 9.69
C LEU A 82 3.42 6.63 10.40
N ARG A 83 3.47 6.83 11.72
CA ARG A 83 2.29 6.86 12.57
C ARG A 83 2.07 8.22 13.22
N ASP A 84 0.80 8.50 13.49
CA ASP A 84 0.34 9.58 14.36
C ASP A 84 0.97 10.95 14.04
N LYS A 85 1.58 11.62 15.03
CA LYS A 85 2.16 12.95 14.90
C LYS A 85 3.26 13.01 13.83
N LYS A 86 4.12 11.99 13.78
CA LYS A 86 5.24 11.95 12.81
C LYS A 86 4.76 11.86 11.38
N TRP A 87 3.68 11.11 11.15
CA TRP A 87 3.02 11.08 9.84
C TRP A 87 2.50 12.47 9.44
N LYS A 88 1.83 13.17 10.37
CA LYS A 88 1.28 14.52 10.13
C LYS A 88 2.38 15.52 9.77
N GLU A 89 3.48 15.52 10.54
CA GLU A 89 4.63 16.39 10.33
C GLU A 89 5.23 16.18 8.93
N ILE A 90 5.61 14.95 8.59
CA ILE A 90 6.21 14.67 7.27
C ILE A 90 5.22 14.93 6.13
N ARG A 91 3.94 14.59 6.30
CA ARG A 91 2.91 14.89 5.30
C ARG A 91 2.77 16.39 5.06
N SER A 92 2.79 17.22 6.11
CA SER A 92 2.71 18.67 5.96
C SER A 92 3.88 19.26 5.18
N ILE A 93 5.07 18.64 5.27
CA ILE A 93 6.25 19.03 4.50
C ILE A 93 6.11 18.61 3.03
N ILE A 94 5.59 17.42 2.75
CA ILE A 94 5.49 16.88 1.39
C ILE A 94 4.31 17.48 0.59
N THR A 95 3.19 17.78 1.24
CA THR A 95 1.96 18.22 0.56
C THR A 95 2.16 19.46 -0.35
N PRO A 96 2.90 20.51 0.05
CA PRO A 96 3.12 21.69 -0.79
C PRO A 96 3.81 21.42 -2.14
N PHE A 97 4.63 20.36 -2.23
CA PHE A 97 5.31 19.97 -3.49
C PHE A 97 4.32 19.53 -4.57
N PHE A 98 3.11 19.09 -4.18
CA PHE A 98 2.04 18.69 -5.08
C PHE A 98 0.95 19.76 -5.23
N SER A 99 1.28 21.03 -4.97
CA SER A 99 0.37 22.14 -5.27
C SER A 99 0.18 22.30 -6.79
N THR A 100 -0.97 22.84 -7.21
CA THR A 100 -1.29 23.07 -8.63
C THR A 100 -0.20 23.87 -9.36
N SER A 101 0.39 24.87 -8.70
CA SER A 101 1.49 25.66 -9.27
C SER A 101 2.74 24.81 -9.53
N LYS A 102 3.12 23.95 -8.58
CA LYS A 102 4.27 23.05 -8.74
C LYS A 102 4.03 21.96 -9.78
N ILE A 103 2.83 21.39 -9.82
CA ILE A 103 2.46 20.42 -10.86
C ILE A 103 2.53 21.07 -12.25
N LYS A 104 2.02 22.30 -12.41
CA LYS A 104 2.13 23.05 -13.69
C LYS A 104 3.58 23.25 -14.13
N GLN A 105 4.51 23.45 -13.19
CA GLN A 105 5.95 23.55 -13.49
C GLN A 105 6.56 22.22 -13.97
N MET A 106 5.99 21.07 -13.59
CA MET A 106 6.45 19.75 -14.02
C MET A 106 5.91 19.34 -15.40
N VAL A 107 4.84 19.98 -15.90
CA VAL A 107 4.18 19.63 -17.18
C VAL A 107 5.14 19.63 -18.38
N PRO A 108 6.02 20.63 -18.59
CA PRO A 108 6.93 20.62 -19.72
C PRO A 108 7.88 19.41 -19.72
N ILE A 109 8.34 19.01 -18.54
CA ILE A 109 9.19 17.82 -18.35
C ILE A 109 8.40 16.57 -18.74
N MET A 110 7.18 16.42 -18.21
CA MET A 110 6.30 15.29 -18.54
C MET A 110 6.05 15.20 -20.04
N ASN A 111 5.71 16.31 -20.70
CA ASN A 111 5.45 16.33 -22.14
C ASN A 111 6.67 15.86 -22.93
N THR A 112 7.87 16.33 -22.58
CA THR A 112 9.11 15.91 -23.25
C THR A 112 9.33 14.40 -23.16
N THR A 113 9.08 13.82 -21.97
CA THR A 113 9.21 12.38 -21.76
C THR A 113 8.11 11.60 -22.50
N ILE A 114 6.90 12.15 -22.58
CA ILE A 114 5.77 11.57 -23.32
C ILE A 114 6.01 11.62 -24.83
N ASP A 115 6.59 12.68 -25.37
CA ASP A 115 6.87 12.79 -26.81
C ASP A 115 7.83 11.67 -27.27
N SER A 116 8.86 11.38 -26.46
CA SER A 116 9.76 10.24 -26.67
C SER A 116 9.02 8.89 -26.62
N PHE A 117 8.10 8.74 -25.67
CA PHE A 117 7.27 7.54 -25.57
C PHE A 117 6.37 7.37 -26.79
N MET A 118 5.71 8.45 -27.25
CA MET A 118 4.80 8.43 -28.39
C MET A 118 5.53 8.03 -29.68
N SER A 119 6.73 8.57 -29.91
CA SER A 119 7.55 8.16 -31.06
C SER A 119 7.85 6.65 -31.07
N LYS A 120 8.06 6.03 -29.91
CA LYS A 120 8.28 4.57 -29.82
C LYS A 120 7.02 3.77 -30.11
N VAL A 121 5.88 4.25 -29.62
CA VAL A 121 4.58 3.64 -29.91
C VAL A 121 4.29 3.72 -31.42
N GLU A 122 4.53 4.88 -32.04
CA GLU A 122 4.37 5.08 -33.48
C GLU A 122 5.25 4.11 -34.29
N ASN A 123 6.54 4.00 -33.95
CA ASN A 123 7.46 3.05 -34.60
C ASN A 123 6.96 1.59 -34.50
N LYS A 124 6.39 1.21 -33.36
CA LYS A 124 5.83 -0.13 -33.15
C LYS A 124 4.54 -0.36 -33.93
N CYS A 125 3.68 0.66 -34.03
CA CYS A 125 2.49 0.64 -34.85
C CYS A 125 2.82 0.53 -36.35
N GLU A 126 3.82 1.28 -36.83
CA GLU A 126 4.28 1.23 -38.23
C GLU A 126 4.87 -0.13 -38.60
N ALA A 127 5.56 -0.78 -37.65
CA ALA A 127 6.05 -2.14 -37.83
C ALA A 127 4.93 -3.19 -37.93
N GLY A 128 3.69 -2.84 -37.57
CA GLY A 128 2.55 -3.76 -37.56
C GLY A 128 2.67 -4.89 -36.53
N GLU A 129 3.50 -4.71 -35.50
CA GLU A 129 3.75 -5.71 -34.46
C GLU A 129 2.77 -5.54 -33.29
N GLU A 130 2.27 -6.65 -32.76
CA GLU A 130 1.67 -6.65 -31.42
C GLU A 130 2.77 -6.48 -30.37
N PHE A 131 2.56 -5.60 -29.40
CA PHE A 131 3.50 -5.37 -28.31
C PHE A 131 2.79 -5.20 -26.98
N ASP A 132 3.47 -5.60 -25.90
CA ASP A 132 3.02 -5.30 -24.54
C ASP A 132 3.39 -3.86 -24.20
N ILE A 133 2.37 -3.06 -23.90
CA ILE A 133 2.54 -1.65 -23.54
C ILE A 133 3.00 -1.47 -22.09
N TYR A 134 2.83 -2.48 -21.23
CA TYR A 134 3.12 -2.37 -19.81
C TYR A 134 4.60 -2.04 -19.52
N PRO A 135 5.60 -2.75 -20.08
CA PRO A 135 7.02 -2.39 -19.91
C PRO A 135 7.37 -0.99 -20.43
N MET A 136 6.67 -0.52 -21.48
CA MET A 136 6.88 0.83 -21.99
C MET A 136 6.37 1.90 -21.01
N TYR A 137 5.22 1.65 -20.38
CA TYR A 137 4.70 2.52 -19.32
C TYR A 137 5.58 2.51 -18.06
N GLU A 138 6.18 1.38 -17.70
CA GLU A 138 7.13 1.31 -16.60
C GLU A 138 8.33 2.24 -16.85
N GLY A 139 8.94 2.17 -18.05
CA GLY A 139 10.01 3.09 -18.44
C GLY A 139 9.58 4.56 -18.41
N LEU A 140 8.41 4.87 -18.97
CA LEU A 140 7.86 6.24 -19.01
C LEU A 140 7.65 6.81 -17.61
N THR A 141 7.02 6.04 -16.72
CA THR A 141 6.71 6.51 -15.36
C THR A 141 7.96 6.70 -14.53
N ILE A 142 8.96 5.83 -14.67
CA ILE A 142 10.26 5.98 -14.01
C ILE A 142 10.98 7.24 -14.50
N ASP A 143 11.04 7.50 -15.80
CA ASP A 143 11.69 8.70 -16.32
C ASP A 143 10.99 9.99 -15.86
N ILE A 144 9.65 10.01 -15.85
CA ILE A 144 8.89 11.14 -15.33
C ILE A 144 9.21 11.37 -13.84
N ILE A 145 9.19 10.32 -13.02
CA ILE A 145 9.47 10.44 -11.57
C ILE A 145 10.92 10.85 -11.33
N ALA A 146 11.88 10.22 -12.02
CA ALA A 146 13.31 10.51 -11.91
C ALA A 146 13.58 11.99 -12.18
N TRP A 147 12.99 12.51 -13.26
CA TRP A 147 13.23 13.87 -13.69
C TRP A 147 12.46 14.90 -12.84
N THR A 148 11.17 14.67 -12.58
CA THR A 148 10.34 15.65 -11.85
C THR A 148 10.62 15.68 -10.35
N ALA A 149 10.90 14.53 -9.72
CA ALA A 149 11.12 14.46 -8.28
C ALA A 149 12.59 14.64 -7.89
N PHE A 150 13.53 14.14 -8.69
CA PHE A 150 14.96 14.14 -8.36
C PHE A 150 15.82 15.02 -9.28
N GLY A 151 15.24 15.57 -10.35
CA GLY A 151 16.00 16.36 -11.33
C GLY A 151 16.96 15.51 -12.17
N ILE A 152 16.78 14.18 -12.18
CA ILE A 152 17.65 13.25 -12.89
C ILE A 152 16.98 12.88 -14.21
N GLN A 153 17.60 13.26 -15.33
CA GLN A 153 17.15 12.83 -16.64
C GLN A 153 17.71 11.43 -16.91
N THR A 154 16.86 10.42 -16.74
CA THR A 154 17.14 9.03 -17.09
C THR A 154 16.61 8.70 -18.48
N ASP A 155 17.08 7.59 -19.04
CA ASP A 155 16.62 7.05 -20.33
C ASP A 155 16.10 5.62 -20.15
N SER A 156 15.27 5.41 -19.12
CA SER A 156 14.75 4.10 -18.73
C SER A 156 13.86 3.51 -19.81
N GLN A 157 13.22 4.36 -20.61
CA GLN A 157 12.42 3.90 -21.75
C GLN A 157 13.26 3.29 -22.90
N ASN A 158 14.56 3.56 -23.00
CA ASN A 158 15.43 2.93 -24.00
C ASN A 158 16.41 1.92 -23.37
N ASN A 159 16.65 2.02 -22.05
CA ASN A 159 17.60 1.19 -21.34
C ASN A 159 16.87 0.22 -20.38
N PRO A 160 16.63 -1.04 -20.79
CA PRO A 160 16.04 -2.05 -19.91
C PRO A 160 16.95 -2.43 -18.72
N ASN A 161 18.22 -2.02 -18.75
CA ASN A 161 19.17 -2.20 -17.66
C ASN A 161 19.30 -0.97 -16.74
N ASP A 162 18.41 0.02 -16.90
CA ASP A 162 18.39 1.18 -16.02
C ASP A 162 18.23 0.75 -14.55
N ILE A 163 19.01 1.39 -13.68
CA ILE A 163 19.09 1.02 -12.25
C ILE A 163 17.76 1.32 -11.56
N LEU A 164 17.10 2.43 -11.91
CA LEU A 164 15.81 2.81 -11.32
C LEU A 164 14.72 1.85 -11.78
N LEU A 165 14.70 1.50 -13.07
CA LEU A 165 13.75 0.53 -13.62
C LEU A 165 13.92 -0.86 -12.98
N ARG A 166 15.15 -1.35 -12.85
CA ARG A 166 15.43 -2.63 -12.16
C ARG A 166 15.03 -2.58 -10.69
N THR A 167 15.33 -1.48 -10.01
CA THR A 167 14.97 -1.30 -8.60
C THR A 167 13.46 -1.26 -8.40
N ASN A 168 12.73 -0.62 -9.32
CA ASN A 168 11.27 -0.62 -9.35
C ASN A 168 10.71 -2.04 -9.43
N ASN A 169 11.23 -2.84 -10.35
CA ASN A 169 10.75 -4.20 -10.56
C ASN A 169 11.01 -5.10 -9.34
N ILE A 170 12.10 -4.87 -8.60
CA ILE A 170 12.36 -5.58 -7.33
C ILE A 170 11.47 -5.06 -6.19
N LEU A 171 11.17 -3.76 -6.16
CA LEU A 171 10.34 -3.16 -5.12
C LEU A 171 8.87 -3.60 -5.25
N PHE A 172 8.39 -3.74 -6.48
CA PHE A 172 7.01 -4.11 -6.79
C PHE A 172 6.85 -5.56 -7.25
N SER A 173 7.91 -6.35 -7.32
CA SER A 173 7.79 -7.81 -7.44
C SER A 173 7.11 -8.31 -6.18
N GLU A 174 5.82 -8.62 -6.29
CA GLU A 174 5.09 -9.37 -5.28
C GLU A 174 5.65 -10.80 -5.30
N GLU A 175 6.75 -11.05 -4.58
CA GLU A 175 6.97 -12.38 -4.02
C GLU A 175 5.84 -12.59 -3.00
N ILE A 176 4.71 -13.13 -3.48
CA ILE A 176 3.63 -13.58 -2.61
C ILE A 176 4.24 -14.59 -1.66
N THR A 177 4.58 -14.15 -0.46
CA THR A 177 5.04 -15.02 0.61
C THR A 177 4.00 -16.11 0.75
N SER A 178 4.41 -17.36 0.55
CA SER A 178 3.53 -18.53 0.51
C SER A 178 2.46 -18.44 1.61
N PRO A 179 1.16 -18.63 1.30
CA PRO A 179 0.09 -18.57 2.29
C PRO A 179 0.35 -19.47 3.52
N VAL A 180 1.10 -20.56 3.32
CA VAL A 180 1.55 -21.47 4.38
C VAL A 180 2.49 -20.78 5.37
N TYR A 181 3.42 -19.95 4.89
CA TYR A 181 4.36 -19.20 5.72
C TYR A 181 3.64 -18.13 6.56
N VAL A 182 2.66 -17.43 5.97
CA VAL A 182 1.85 -16.43 6.68
C VAL A 182 1.06 -17.08 7.83
N LEU A 183 0.42 -18.22 7.56
CA LEU A 183 -0.33 -18.99 8.56
C LEU A 183 0.59 -19.54 9.66
N ALA A 184 1.75 -20.08 9.30
CA ALA A 184 2.73 -20.60 10.25
C ALA A 184 3.29 -19.50 11.16
N MET A 185 3.58 -18.32 10.61
CA MET A 185 4.06 -17.17 11.38
C MET A 185 2.99 -16.60 12.33
N ASP A 186 1.74 -16.52 11.89
CA ASP A 186 0.64 -16.07 12.76
C ASP A 186 0.33 -17.10 13.86
N MET A 187 0.46 -18.41 13.59
CA MET A 187 0.34 -19.46 14.61
C MET A 187 1.48 -19.39 15.63
N PHE A 188 2.72 -19.18 15.19
CA PHE A 188 3.87 -18.98 16.08
C PHE A 188 3.71 -17.73 16.96
N LEU A 189 3.21 -16.62 16.38
CA LEU A 189 2.90 -15.41 17.13
C LEU A 189 1.73 -15.60 18.11
N PHE A 190 0.75 -16.42 17.76
CA PHE A 190 -0.35 -16.79 18.67
C PHE A 190 0.17 -17.57 19.87
N LEU A 191 1.00 -18.61 19.66
CA LEU A 191 1.62 -19.38 20.74
C LEU A 191 2.54 -18.51 21.61
N TYR A 192 3.32 -17.62 21.00
CA TYR A 192 4.17 -16.68 21.74
C TYR A 192 3.37 -15.65 22.55
N ARG A 193 2.27 -15.12 22.00
CA ARG A 193 1.36 -14.23 22.76
C ARG A 193 0.62 -14.98 23.86
N PHE A 194 0.21 -16.22 23.63
CA PHE A 194 -0.44 -17.06 24.64
C PHE A 194 0.53 -17.39 25.78
N HIS A 195 1.80 -17.65 25.47
CA HIS A 195 2.87 -17.81 26.46
C HIS A 195 3.13 -16.50 27.25
N LEU A 196 3.12 -15.34 26.58
CA LEU A 196 3.23 -14.03 27.24
C LEU A 196 2.00 -13.64 28.08
N LEU A 197 0.79 -14.05 27.67
CA LEU A 197 -0.44 -13.81 28.44
C LEU A 197 -0.52 -14.67 29.69
N ASN A 198 0.18 -15.82 29.73
CA ASN A 198 0.37 -16.63 30.93
C ASN A 198 1.54 -16.16 31.81
N SER A 199 2.24 -15.08 31.44
CA SER A 199 3.22 -14.42 32.32
C SER A 199 2.49 -13.49 33.31
N PRO A 200 2.83 -13.50 34.61
CA PRO A 200 2.03 -12.89 35.69
C PRO A 200 1.94 -11.35 35.70
N SER A 201 2.23 -10.65 34.60
CA SER A 201 2.42 -9.19 34.57
C SER A 201 1.63 -8.42 33.49
N CYS A 202 0.73 -9.03 32.71
CA CYS A 202 0.01 -8.32 31.64
C CYS A 202 -1.50 -8.18 31.85
N SER A 203 -1.96 -6.96 32.18
CA SER A 203 -3.36 -6.52 32.09
C SER A 203 -3.72 -6.19 30.64
N CYS A 204 -4.62 -6.96 30.02
CA CYS A 204 -4.98 -6.80 28.61
C CYS A 204 -6.37 -6.17 28.44
N GLY A 205 -6.44 -4.95 27.89
CA GLY A 205 -7.68 -4.20 27.66
C GLY A 205 -7.71 -3.47 26.31
N GLN A 206 -7.37 -4.13 25.20
CA GLN A 206 -7.35 -3.47 23.86
C GLN A 206 -8.20 -4.13 22.76
N VAL A 207 -8.86 -5.26 23.02
CA VAL A 207 -9.64 -5.94 21.96
C VAL A 207 -11.00 -5.27 21.71
N GLY A 208 -11.57 -4.57 22.69
CA GLY A 208 -12.86 -3.87 22.55
C GLY A 208 -12.82 -2.62 21.65
N CYS A 209 -11.69 -1.92 21.57
CA CYS A 209 -11.70 -0.55 21.04
C CYS A 209 -12.01 -0.41 19.54
N ILE A 210 -11.73 -1.42 18.69
CA ILE A 210 -11.96 -1.29 17.23
C ILE A 210 -13.41 -1.65 16.88
N LEU A 211 -13.94 -2.75 17.43
CA LEU A 211 -15.34 -3.13 17.24
C LEU A 211 -16.26 -2.10 17.89
N THR A 212 -15.98 -1.66 19.12
CA THR A 212 -16.78 -0.62 19.79
C THR A 212 -16.75 0.70 19.01
N LYS A 213 -15.61 1.11 18.43
CA LYS A 213 -15.56 2.33 17.60
C LYS A 213 -16.35 2.18 16.29
N VAL A 214 -16.24 1.07 15.55
CA VAL A 214 -16.98 0.88 14.30
C VAL A 214 -18.49 0.72 14.55
N PHE A 215 -18.90 0.04 15.62
CA PHE A 215 -20.32 -0.11 15.98
C PHE A 215 -20.93 1.18 16.56
N HIS A 216 -20.16 2.05 17.23
CA HIS A 216 -20.65 3.36 17.67
C HIS A 216 -20.95 4.33 16.50
N LEU A 217 -20.29 4.18 15.35
CA LEU A 217 -20.57 4.99 14.15
C LEU A 217 -21.91 4.63 13.49
N LYS A 218 -22.56 3.53 13.91
CA LYS A 218 -23.85 3.08 13.37
C LYS A 218 -25.06 3.55 14.19
N LYS A 219 -24.88 4.31 15.28
CA LYS A 219 -26.01 4.91 16.01
C LYS A 219 -26.47 6.19 15.31
N PRO A 220 -27.75 6.28 14.88
CA PRO A 220 -28.32 7.52 14.38
C PRO A 220 -28.66 8.46 15.54
N THR A 221 -28.16 9.68 15.46
CA THR A 221 -28.80 10.92 15.91
C THR A 221 -28.41 11.99 14.92
#